data_AF-X1VUU3-F1
#
_entry.id   AF-X1VUU3-F1
#
_cell.length_a   1.000
_cell.length_b   1.000
_cell.length_c   1.000
_cell.angle_alpha   90.00
_cell.angle_beta   90.00
_cell.angle_gamma   90.00
#
_symmetry.space_group_name_H-M   'P 1'
#
loop_
_entity.id
_entity.type
_entity.pdbx_description
1 polymer ?
#
loop_
_entity_poly.entity_id
_entity_poly.type
_entity_poly.pdbx_seq_one_letter_code
_entity_poly.pdbx_strand_id
1 'polypeptide(L)' 'LNDISSVSKLINENTCAILLEPVQGEGGVYPADKKFMEWLRNICNEKNILLILDEIQTGFGRTGKMFA' A
#
# COMPACT_ATOMS: atom_id res chain seq x y z
N LEU A 1 7.36 1.69 7.21
CA LEU A 1 6.40 2.20 6.20
C LEU A 1 7.08 3.26 5.34
N ASN A 2 6.55 3.57 4.15
CA ASN A 2 7.01 4.70 3.32
C ASN A 2 8.45 4.61 2.75
N ASP A 3 8.96 3.40 2.50
CA ASP A 3 10.30 3.21 1.90
C ASP A 3 10.20 2.65 0.46
N ILE A 4 10.27 3.56 -0.52
CA ILE A 4 10.24 3.24 -1.94
C ILE A 4 11.45 2.37 -2.36
N SER A 5 12.63 2.66 -1.80
CA SER A 5 13.88 1.97 -2.17
C SER A 5 13.82 0.51 -1.74
N SER A 6 13.29 0.25 -0.54
CA SER A 6 13.08 -1.10 -0.03
C SER A 6 12.14 -1.90 -0.94
N VAL A 7 10.96 -1.36 -1.25
CA VAL A 7 9.99 -2.06 -2.13
C VAL A 7 10.57 -2.30 -3.52
N SER A 8 11.22 -1.30 -4.12
CA SER A 8 11.79 -1.39 -5.47
C SER A 8 12.81 -2.52 -5.61
N LYS A 9 13.61 -2.78 -4.56
CA LYS A 9 14.63 -3.85 -4.55
C LYS A 9 14.03 -5.25 -4.48
N LEU A 10 12.80 -5.38 -3.96
CA LEU A 10 12.14 -6.66 -3.78
C LEU A 10 11.31 -7.09 -5.00
N ILE A 11 10.88 -6.13 -5.82
CA ILE A 11 10.12 -6.42 -7.04
C ILE A 11 11.01 -7.10 -8.07
N ASN A 12 10.58 -8.28 -8.53
CA ASN A 12 11.22 -9.08 -9.58
C ASN A 12 10.18 -9.74 -10.49
N GLU A 13 10.64 -10.54 -11.46
CA GLU A 13 9.80 -11.22 -12.46
C GLU A 13 8.76 -12.19 -11.89
N ASN A 14 8.94 -12.64 -10.64
CA ASN A 14 8.01 -13.55 -9.96
C ASN A 14 7.01 -12.81 -9.05
N THR A 15 7.08 -11.48 -8.98
CA THR A 15 6.19 -10.69 -8.11
C THR A 15 4.81 -10.55 -8.76
N CYS A 16 3.78 -11.12 -8.13
CA CYS A 16 2.40 -11.06 -8.63
C CYS A 16 1.54 -9.97 -7.97
N ALA A 17 1.82 -9.64 -6.71
CA ALA A 17 1.02 -8.69 -5.94
C ALA A 17 1.85 -7.95 -4.87
N ILE A 18 1.37 -6.78 -4.47
CA ILE A 18 1.78 -6.06 -3.27
C ILE A 18 0.54 -5.85 -2.42
N LEU A 19 0.62 -6.22 -1.13
CA LEU A 19 -0.43 -6.05 -0.13
C LEU A 19 0.02 -5.04 0.92
N LEU A 20 -0.87 -4.11 1.28
CA LEU A 20 -0.58 -3.05 2.26
C LEU A 20 -1.87 -2.56 2.95
N GLU A 21 -1.77 -2.27 4.24
CA GLU A 21 -2.76 -1.46 4.96
C GLU A 21 -2.54 0.04 4.70
N PRO A 22 -3.55 0.86 4.33
CA PRO A 22 -3.39 2.31 4.14
C PRO A 22 -2.93 3.04 5.41
N VAL A 23 -3.31 2.52 6.56
CA VAL A 23 -2.79 2.90 7.88
C VAL A 23 -2.42 1.60 8.58
N GLN A 24 -1.14 1.40 8.89
CA GLN A 24 -0.71 0.21 9.62
C GLN A 24 -1.34 0.26 11.02
N GLY A 25 -2.22 -0.69 11.33
CA GLY A 25 -3.00 -0.68 12.57
C GLY A 25 -2.20 -1.19 13.77
N GLU A 26 -2.02 -2.50 13.83
CA GLU A 26 -1.37 -3.21 14.94
C GLU A 26 0.13 -2.92 15.06
N GLY A 27 0.76 -2.44 13.98
CA GLY A 27 2.17 -2.03 13.98
C GLY A 27 2.45 -0.68 14.64
N GLY A 28 1.43 -0.04 15.21
CA GLY A 28 1.42 1.36 15.61
C GLY A 28 0.77 2.19 14.52
N VAL A 29 -0.21 3.01 14.87
CA VAL A 29 -1.10 3.75 13.95
C VAL A 29 -0.29 4.68 13.04
N TYR A 30 0.21 4.13 11.93
CA TYR A 30 1.13 4.81 11.01
C TYR A 30 0.47 4.91 9.63
N PRO A 31 -0.02 6.10 9.24
CA PRO A 31 -0.55 6.33 7.90
C PRO A 31 0.55 6.24 6.83
N ALA A 32 0.21 5.64 5.69
CA ALA A 32 1.07 5.68 4.52
C ALA A 32 1.12 7.09 3.93
N ASP A 33 2.29 7.51 3.46
CA ASP A 33 2.46 8.79 2.80
C ASP A 33 1.76 8.78 1.44
N LYS A 34 1.06 9.85 1.10
CA LYS A 34 0.38 9.99 -0.20
C LYS A 34 1.32 9.70 -1.39
N LYS A 35 2.55 10.22 -1.34
CA LYS A 35 3.57 10.00 -2.38
C LYS A 35 3.96 8.52 -2.50
N PHE A 36 4.02 7.80 -1.38
CA PHE A 36 4.32 6.38 -1.37
C PHE A 36 3.18 5.56 -2.00
N MET A 37 1.94 5.89 -1.67
CA MET A 37 0.74 5.26 -2.25
C MET A 37 0.61 5.51 -3.76
N GLU A 38 0.83 6.75 -4.21
CA GLU A 38 0.84 7.11 -5.63
C GLU A 38 1.93 6.36 -6.39
N TRP A 39 3.13 6.27 -5.82
CA TRP A 39 4.23 5.49 -6.40
C TRP A 39 3.89 3.99 -6.49
N LEU A 40 3.34 3.39 -5.43
CA LEU A 40 2.90 1.99 -5.43
C LEU A 40 1.88 1.72 -6.53
N ARG A 41 0.91 2.62 -6.73
CA ARG A 41 -0.09 2.48 -7.79
C ARG A 41 0.55 2.50 -9.18
N ASN A 42 1.49 3.41 -9.41
CA ASN A 42 2.16 3.54 -10.71
C ASN A 42 3.03 2.31 -11.02
N ILE A 43 3.88 1.89 -10.08
CA ILE A 43 4.77 0.74 -10.33
C ILE A 43 3.98 -0.56 -10.50
N CYS A 44 2.86 -0.72 -9.79
CA CYS A 44 1.97 -1.86 -9.97
C CYS A 44 1.32 -1.87 -11.35
N ASN A 45 0.91 -0.71 -11.88
CA ASN A 45 0.38 -0.60 -13.24
C ASN A 45 1.47 -0.92 -14.28
N GLU A 46 2.66 -0.35 -14.13
CA GLU A 46 3.77 -0.52 -15.08
C GLU A 46 4.23 -1.98 -15.17
N LYS A 47 4.25 -2.70 -14.05
CA LYS A 47 4.74 -4.07 -13.96
C LYS A 47 3.65 -5.14 -14.00
N ASN A 48 2.40 -4.75 -14.20
CA ASN A 48 1.25 -5.65 -14.15
C ASN A 48 1.17 -6.46 -12.83
N ILE A 49 1.42 -5.78 -11.71
CA ILE A 49 1.35 -6.32 -10.36
C ILE A 49 0.01 -5.91 -9.74
N LEU A 50 -0.65 -6.82 -9.04
CA LEU A 50 -1.87 -6.51 -8.31
C LEU A 50 -1.53 -5.68 -7.05
N LEU A 51 -2.16 -4.52 -6.89
CA LEU A 51 -2.10 -3.76 -5.64
C LEU A 51 -3.35 -4.09 -4.81
N ILE A 52 -3.15 -4.67 -3.63
CA ILE A 52 -4.19 -5.03 -2.68
C ILE A 52 -4.08 -4.07 -1.48
N LEU A 53 -5.17 -3.37 -1.18
CA LEU A 53 -5.28 -2.57 0.03
C LEU A 53 -6.10 -3.33 1.06
N ASP A 54 -5.47 -3.69 2.18
CA ASP A 54 -6.17 -4.29 3.31
C ASP A 54 -6.81 -3.19 4.13
N GLU A 55 -8.13 -3.12 4.04
CA GLU A 55 -8.95 -2.12 4.72
C GLU A 55 -9.88 -2.74 5.76
N ILE A 56 -9.54 -3.92 6.30
CA ILE A 56 -10.32 -4.53 7.40
C ILE A 56 -10.45 -3.54 8.57
N GLN A 57 -9.37 -2.81 8.90
CA GLN A 57 -9.38 -1.82 9.97
C GLN A 57 -9.74 -0.41 9.48
N THR A 58 -9.21 0.02 8.32
CA THR A 58 -9.31 1.41 7.85
C THR A 58 -10.59 1.71 7.07
N GLY A 59 -11.28 0.68 6.59
CA GLY A 59 -12.52 0.82 5.83
C GLY A 59 -13.71 1.25 6.68
N PHE A 60 -14.86 1.37 6.01
CA PHE A 60 -16.16 1.65 6.60
C PHE A 60 -16.19 2.90 7.49
N GLY A 61 -15.51 3.97 7.08
CA GLY A 61 -15.59 5.26 7.77
C GLY A 61 -14.53 5.50 8.83
N ARG A 62 -13.65 4.52 9.17
CA ARG A 62 -12.68 4.66 10.27
C ARG A 62 -11.78 5.88 10.12
N THR A 63 -11.36 6.19 8.90
CA THR A 63 -10.46 7.32 8.58
C THR A 63 -11.21 8.60 8.19
N GLY A 64 -12.55 8.65 8.36
CA GLY A 64 -13.38 9.79 7.95
C GLY A 64 -13.80 9.77 6.47
N LYS A 65 -13.46 8.69 5.74
CA LYS A 65 -13.91 8.37 4.39
C LYS A 65 -14.40 6.92 4.35
N MET A 66 -15.20 6.56 3.33
CA MET A 66 -15.69 5.18 3.18
C MET A 66 -14.54 4.15 3.16
N PHE A 67 -13.44 4.52 2.52
CA PHE A 67 -12.17 3.80 2.38
C PHE A 67 -11.03 4.83 2.45
N ALA A 68 -9.86 4.42 2.93
CA ALA A 68 -8.74 5.30 3.26
C ALA A 68 -7.91 5.77 2.05
#